data_AF-A0A354FZL2-F1
#
_entry.id   AF-A0A354FZL2-F1
#
_cell.length_a   1.000
_cell.length_b   1.000
_cell.length_c   1.000
_cell.angle_alpha   90.00
_cell.angle_beta   90.00
_cell.angle_gamma   90.00
#
_symmetry.space_group_name_H-M   'P 1'
#
loop_
_entity.id
_entity.type
_entity.pdbx_description
1 polymer ?
#
loop_
_entity_poly.entity_id
_entity_poly.type
_entity_poly.pdbx_seq_one_letter_code
_entity_poly.pdbx_strand_id
1 'polypeptide(L)'
;MQNPTIVKRAIIISLFVLLFSLTGYIIYFITAPAPTCFDKKQNQAEKGIDCGGTCQPCKEDIQTQDIVIKEVAVALGGNNTYDVVAKIANPNNTLGASVLQYTFLLKDAAENVIATKEGITFILPADSKYVPELGLQTENGAVPTKVELVIGEIKWEKLNDTGKPQIGVYNKNFSESATGNGGEARGVIRNENSYNLNKIFVTIILRSENGDIVGINKTEKNTVRAKEERDFVLTWPYALTASVQNIEVDTESNVFDPQNFSFPVR
;
A
#
# COMPACT_ATOMS: atom_id res chain seq x y z
N MET A 1 -30.13 35.25 72.83
CA MET A 1 -31.01 34.08 73.08
C MET A 1 -31.71 33.74 71.77
N GLN A 2 -31.22 32.75 71.01
CA GLN A 2 -31.93 32.28 69.82
C GLN A 2 -33.24 31.65 70.28
N ASN A 3 -34.37 32.10 69.71
CA ASN A 3 -35.68 31.60 70.08
C ASN A 3 -35.74 30.08 69.81
N PRO A 4 -35.92 29.23 70.84
CA PRO A 4 -35.84 27.78 70.68
C PRO A 4 -36.86 27.20 69.70
N THR A 5 -37.94 27.94 69.40
CA THR A 5 -38.89 27.56 68.34
C THR A 5 -38.36 27.83 66.93
N ILE A 6 -37.51 28.84 66.72
CA ILE A 6 -36.88 29.15 65.43
C ILE A 6 -35.81 28.10 65.09
N VAL A 7 -34.99 27.70 66.07
CA VAL A 7 -33.95 26.66 65.89
C VAL A 7 -34.58 25.31 65.54
N LYS A 8 -35.66 24.91 66.24
CA LYS A 8 -36.40 23.68 65.93
C LYS A 8 -37.02 23.71 64.53
N ARG A 9 -37.57 24.84 64.10
CA ARG A 9 -38.11 25.01 62.74
C ARG A 9 -37.01 24.90 61.67
N ALA A 10 -35.85 25.51 61.91
CA ALA A 10 -34.71 25.43 60.98
C ALA A 10 -34.18 23.99 60.81
N ILE A 11 -34.08 23.23 61.91
CA ILE A 11 -33.65 21.82 61.88
C ILE A 11 -34.66 20.96 61.08
N ILE A 12 -35.96 21.15 61.31
CA ILE A 12 -37.01 20.42 60.58
C ILE A 12 -36.96 20.75 59.09
N ILE A 13 -36.83 22.03 58.73
CA ILE A 13 -36.70 22.46 57.32
C ILE A 13 -35.46 21.84 56.68
N SER A 14 -34.31 21.88 57.35
CA SER A 14 -33.07 21.30 56.83
C SER A 14 -33.18 19.78 56.61
N LEU A 15 -33.82 19.05 57.52
CA LEU A 15 -34.07 17.62 57.38
C LEU A 15 -34.96 17.31 56.17
N PHE A 16 -36.02 18.10 55.96
CA PHE A 16 -36.88 17.95 54.79
C PHE A 16 -36.13 18.26 53.49
N VAL A 17 -35.32 19.32 53.45
CA VAL A 17 -34.50 19.64 52.26
C VAL A 17 -33.53 18.51 51.95
N LEU A 18 -32.86 17.95 52.96
CA LEU A 18 -31.94 16.83 52.79
C LEU A 18 -32.67 15.57 52.29
N LEU A 19 -33.84 15.27 52.87
CA LEU A 19 -34.69 14.16 52.45
C LEU A 19 -35.15 14.30 50.99
N PHE A 20 -35.64 15.47 50.60
CA PHE A 20 -36.07 15.76 49.23
C PHE A 20 -34.91 15.75 48.23
N SER A 21 -33.74 16.26 48.62
CA SER A 21 -32.55 16.22 47.77
C SER A 21 -32.04 14.78 47.59
N LEU A 22 -32.08 13.95 48.64
CA LEU A 22 -31.68 12.55 48.56
C LEU A 22 -32.66 11.74 47.71
N THR A 23 -33.97 11.93 47.91
CA THR A 23 -34.98 11.26 47.08
C THR A 23 -34.92 11.71 45.63
N GLY A 24 -34.73 13.00 45.37
CA GLY A 24 -34.51 13.53 44.02
C GLY A 24 -33.27 12.92 43.35
N TYR A 25 -32.17 12.78 44.09
CA TYR A 25 -30.95 12.13 43.61
C TYR A 25 -31.16 10.64 43.28
N ILE A 26 -31.85 9.90 44.14
CA ILE A 26 -32.18 8.49 43.91
C ILE A 26 -33.10 8.33 42.68
N ILE A 27 -34.12 9.17 42.55
CA ILE A 27 -35.03 9.15 41.39
C ILE A 27 -34.25 9.47 40.10
N TYR A 28 -33.39 10.48 40.12
CA TYR A 28 -32.53 10.80 38.98
C TYR A 28 -31.66 9.60 38.58
N PHE A 29 -31.05 8.90 39.55
CA PHE A 29 -30.18 7.77 39.26
C PHE A 29 -30.94 6.54 38.72
N ILE A 30 -32.20 6.32 39.15
CA ILE A 30 -33.05 5.20 38.69
C ILE A 30 -33.70 5.50 37.34
N THR A 31 -34.03 6.76 37.05
CA THR A 31 -34.72 7.19 35.82
C THR A 31 -33.79 7.68 34.73
N ALA A 32 -32.50 7.87 35.03
CA ALA A 32 -31.48 8.18 34.05
C ALA A 32 -31.49 7.06 32.98
N PRO A 33 -31.78 7.38 31.71
CA PRO A 33 -31.84 6.38 30.66
C PRO A 33 -30.47 5.72 30.49
N ALA A 34 -30.48 4.39 30.29
CA ALA A 34 -29.28 3.65 29.91
C ALA A 34 -28.68 4.25 28.63
N PRO A 35 -27.37 4.13 28.41
CA PRO A 35 -26.77 4.76 27.26
C PRO A 35 -27.34 4.24 25.93
N THR A 36 -27.84 5.15 25.11
CA THR A 36 -28.63 4.84 23.91
C THR A 36 -27.77 4.96 22.67
N CYS A 37 -26.92 3.97 22.43
CA CYS A 37 -25.98 3.93 21.29
C CYS A 37 -26.63 3.69 19.91
N PHE A 38 -27.95 3.86 19.75
CA PHE A 38 -28.68 3.61 18.50
C PHE A 38 -29.87 4.56 18.31
N ASP A 39 -29.84 5.73 18.97
CA ASP A 39 -30.94 6.70 18.97
C ASP A 39 -30.76 7.84 17.96
N LYS A 40 -29.72 7.77 17.13
CA LYS A 40 -29.33 8.75 16.11
C LYS A 40 -29.00 10.13 16.68
N LYS A 41 -28.59 10.23 17.95
CA LYS A 41 -28.19 11.49 18.58
C LYS A 41 -26.82 11.35 19.21
N GLN A 42 -25.94 12.31 18.92
CA GLN A 42 -24.64 12.38 19.59
C GLN A 42 -24.81 12.84 21.04
N ASN A 43 -24.80 11.90 21.99
CA ASN A 43 -24.96 12.17 23.42
C ASN A 43 -23.93 11.36 24.24
N GLN A 44 -23.95 11.48 25.58
CA GLN A 44 -23.24 10.56 26.49
C GLN A 44 -21.75 10.27 26.17
N ALA A 45 -21.01 11.31 25.79
CA ALA A 45 -19.59 11.25 25.41
C ALA A 45 -19.26 10.45 24.14
N GLU A 46 -20.24 10.26 23.25
CA GLU A 46 -20.04 9.76 21.90
C GLU A 46 -19.13 10.67 21.04
N LYS A 47 -18.30 10.05 20.20
CA LYS A 47 -17.42 10.76 19.24
C LYS A 47 -18.12 11.09 17.92
N GLY A 48 -19.15 10.32 17.56
CA GLY A 48 -20.01 10.54 16.40
C GLY A 48 -21.41 10.03 16.73
N ILE A 49 -22.37 10.19 15.82
CA ILE A 49 -23.75 9.73 16.07
C ILE A 49 -23.74 8.22 16.30
N ASP A 50 -24.21 7.78 17.47
CA ASP A 50 -24.31 6.36 17.84
C ASP A 50 -22.94 5.63 17.89
N CYS A 51 -21.83 6.37 18.05
CA CYS A 51 -20.48 5.79 18.08
C CYS A 51 -19.46 6.57 18.92
N GLY A 52 -18.49 5.86 19.51
CA GLY A 52 -17.46 6.39 20.39
C GLY A 52 -17.92 6.53 21.84
N GLY A 53 -16.99 6.86 22.74
CA GLY A 53 -17.26 6.90 24.17
C GLY A 53 -17.57 5.52 24.74
N THR A 54 -18.76 5.35 25.32
CA THR A 54 -19.28 4.06 25.79
C THR A 54 -19.89 3.19 24.69
N CYS A 55 -20.05 3.74 23.49
CA CYS A 55 -20.60 3.06 22.32
C CYS A 55 -19.51 2.44 21.44
N GLN A 56 -19.90 1.73 20.37
CA GLN A 56 -18.93 1.13 19.44
C GLN A 56 -18.03 2.22 18.82
N PRO A 57 -16.72 1.96 18.59
CA PRO A 57 -15.84 2.94 17.97
C PRO A 57 -16.40 3.43 16.64
N CYS A 58 -16.32 4.74 16.40
CA CYS A 58 -16.71 5.29 15.11
C CYS A 58 -15.83 4.73 14.00
N LYS A 59 -16.45 4.54 12.83
CA LYS A 59 -15.71 4.27 11.59
C LYS A 59 -14.79 5.47 11.33
N GLU A 60 -13.48 5.25 11.33
CA GLU A 60 -12.53 6.30 10.99
C GLU A 60 -12.73 6.67 9.52
N ASP A 61 -13.00 7.94 9.23
CA ASP A 61 -12.91 8.46 7.87
C ASP A 61 -11.43 8.54 7.51
N ILE A 62 -10.94 7.46 6.91
CA ILE A 62 -9.56 7.36 6.46
C ILE A 62 -9.40 8.27 5.24
N GLN A 63 -8.89 9.48 5.47
CA GLN A 63 -8.52 10.40 4.40
C GLN A 63 -7.36 9.78 3.61
N THR A 64 -7.62 9.42 2.36
CA THR A 64 -6.62 8.84 1.44
C THR A 64 -6.32 9.81 0.33
N GLN A 65 -5.06 9.83 -0.09
CA GLN A 65 -4.58 10.55 -1.26
C GLN A 65 -4.41 9.57 -2.43
N ASP A 66 -4.65 10.06 -3.64
CA ASP A 66 -4.54 9.26 -4.86
C ASP A 66 -3.10 8.83 -5.15
N ILE A 67 -2.96 7.68 -5.82
CA ILE A 67 -1.67 7.17 -6.28
C ILE A 67 -1.10 8.08 -7.35
N VAL A 68 0.16 8.46 -7.19
CA VAL A 68 0.85 9.34 -8.13
C VAL A 68 1.61 8.50 -9.14
N ILE A 69 1.25 8.63 -10.42
CA ILE A 69 1.99 8.04 -11.53
C ILE A 69 3.17 8.96 -11.86
N LYS A 70 4.40 8.45 -11.69
CA LYS A 70 5.64 9.22 -11.89
C LYS A 70 6.20 9.07 -13.30
N GLU A 71 6.06 7.89 -13.88
CA GLU A 71 6.60 7.53 -15.18
C GLU A 71 5.79 6.36 -15.75
N VAL A 72 5.58 6.33 -17.06
CA VAL A 72 5.04 5.19 -17.78
C VAL A 72 5.84 5.05 -19.07
N ALA A 73 6.31 3.84 -19.37
CA ALA A 73 7.11 3.58 -20.55
C ALA A 73 6.75 2.24 -21.18
N VAL A 74 7.03 2.14 -22.48
CA VAL A 74 6.95 0.93 -23.28
C VAL A 74 8.31 0.67 -23.91
N ALA A 75 8.74 -0.58 -23.88
CA ALA A 75 9.96 -1.07 -24.50
C ALA A 75 9.64 -2.28 -25.39
N LEU A 76 10.58 -2.63 -26.28
CA LEU A 76 10.47 -3.86 -27.06
C LEU A 76 10.68 -5.08 -26.15
N GLY A 77 9.77 -6.04 -26.22
CA GLY A 77 9.81 -7.32 -25.50
C GLY A 77 10.37 -8.49 -26.32
N GLY A 78 10.80 -8.22 -27.57
CA GLY A 78 11.21 -9.24 -28.53
C GLY A 78 10.03 -10.00 -29.15
N ASN A 79 10.26 -10.72 -30.25
CA ASN A 79 9.23 -11.51 -30.95
C ASN A 79 7.91 -10.75 -31.22
N ASN A 80 8.00 -9.47 -31.62
CA ASN A 80 6.86 -8.56 -31.82
C ASN A 80 5.96 -8.37 -30.59
N THR A 81 6.52 -8.51 -29.40
CA THR A 81 5.86 -8.18 -28.14
C THR A 81 6.46 -6.92 -27.53
N TYR A 82 5.74 -6.34 -26.59
CA TYR A 82 6.11 -5.12 -25.90
C TYR A 82 6.09 -5.34 -24.40
N ASP A 83 7.09 -4.79 -23.73
CA ASP A 83 7.14 -4.74 -22.27
C ASP A 83 6.72 -3.34 -21.83
N VAL A 84 5.91 -3.24 -20.80
CA VAL A 84 5.43 -1.97 -20.25
C VAL A 84 5.77 -1.88 -18.77
N VAL A 85 6.00 -0.66 -18.31
CA VAL A 85 6.24 -0.39 -16.90
C VAL A 85 5.68 0.96 -16.51
N ALA A 86 5.18 1.05 -15.28
CA ALA A 86 4.89 2.31 -14.64
C ALA A 86 5.63 2.44 -13.31
N LYS A 87 6.16 3.62 -13.02
CA LYS A 87 6.62 3.99 -11.68
C LYS A 87 5.48 4.68 -10.96
N ILE A 88 5.00 4.08 -9.88
CA ILE A 88 3.91 4.64 -9.06
C ILE A 88 4.42 4.98 -7.67
N ALA A 89 3.78 5.96 -7.02
CA ALA A 89 4.09 6.39 -5.68
C ALA A 89 2.81 6.50 -4.84
N ASN A 90 2.88 5.99 -3.61
CA ASN A 90 1.82 6.14 -2.63
C ASN A 90 2.16 7.32 -1.69
N PRO A 91 1.43 8.45 -1.80
CA PRO A 91 1.68 9.61 -0.95
C PRO A 91 1.16 9.46 0.49
N ASN A 92 0.47 8.37 0.83
CA ASN A 92 -0.09 8.16 2.16
C ASN A 92 0.95 7.60 3.13
N ASN A 93 1.20 8.30 4.23
CA ASN A 93 2.26 7.94 5.18
C ASN A 93 1.93 6.73 6.08
N THR A 94 0.64 6.44 6.29
CA THR A 94 0.18 5.43 7.25
C THR A 94 -0.61 4.28 6.61
N LEU A 95 -0.93 4.40 5.33
CA LEU A 95 -1.78 3.48 4.60
C LEU A 95 -1.06 3.00 3.36
N GLY A 96 -1.04 1.69 3.15
CA GLY A 96 -0.68 1.11 1.86
C GLY A 96 -1.92 0.53 1.19
N ALA A 97 -1.79 0.22 -0.09
CA ALA A 97 -2.82 -0.53 -0.80
C ALA A 97 -2.44 -2.00 -0.77
N SER A 98 -3.23 -2.83 -0.07
CA SER A 98 -3.06 -4.29 -0.10
C SER A 98 -3.57 -4.91 -1.39
N VAL A 99 -4.52 -4.23 -2.05
CA VAL A 99 -4.96 -4.50 -3.42
C VAL A 99 -5.02 -3.16 -4.16
N LEU A 100 -4.33 -3.07 -5.28
CA LEU A 100 -4.37 -1.95 -6.22
C LEU A 100 -4.58 -2.55 -7.62
N GLN A 101 -5.78 -2.35 -8.17
CA GLN A 101 -6.08 -2.74 -9.55
C GLN A 101 -5.50 -1.69 -10.50
N TYR A 102 -5.00 -2.15 -11.64
CA TYR A 102 -4.51 -1.26 -12.68
C TYR A 102 -4.75 -1.84 -14.07
N THR A 103 -4.80 -0.94 -15.05
CA THR A 103 -4.92 -1.29 -16.46
C THR A 103 -3.91 -0.48 -17.27
N PHE A 104 -3.01 -1.16 -17.98
CA PHE A 104 -2.19 -0.57 -19.01
C PHE A 104 -2.97 -0.50 -20.32
N LEU A 105 -2.95 0.66 -20.98
CA LEU A 105 -3.52 0.89 -22.30
C LEU A 105 -2.38 1.26 -23.25
N LEU A 106 -2.08 0.40 -24.21
CA LEU A 106 -1.11 0.67 -25.26
C LEU A 106 -1.84 1.35 -26.41
N LYS A 107 -1.31 2.49 -26.85
CA LYS A 107 -1.93 3.33 -27.88
C LYS A 107 -1.01 3.53 -29.07
N ASP A 108 -1.60 3.55 -30.26
CA ASP A 108 -0.92 3.93 -31.50
C ASP A 108 -0.75 5.46 -31.60
N ALA A 109 -0.17 5.91 -32.72
CA ALA A 109 0.07 7.34 -32.98
C ALA A 109 -1.23 8.16 -33.16
N ALA A 110 -2.35 7.50 -33.43
CA ALA A 110 -3.68 8.10 -33.55
C ALA A 110 -4.48 8.04 -32.24
N GLU A 111 -3.84 7.65 -31.13
CA GLU A 111 -4.41 7.43 -29.80
C GLU A 111 -5.44 6.29 -29.69
N ASN A 112 -5.54 5.41 -30.69
CA ASN A 112 -6.37 4.21 -30.58
C ASN A 112 -5.70 3.21 -29.64
N VAL A 113 -6.51 2.58 -28.78
CA VAL A 113 -6.03 1.50 -27.92
C VAL A 113 -5.85 0.24 -28.76
N ILE A 114 -4.62 -0.29 -28.80
CA ILE A 114 -4.23 -1.46 -29.61
C ILE A 114 -3.86 -2.70 -28.79
N ALA A 115 -3.74 -2.54 -27.47
CA ALA A 115 -3.64 -3.62 -26.50
C ALA A 115 -3.97 -3.11 -25.09
N THR A 116 -4.47 -4.00 -24.25
CA THR A 116 -4.78 -3.71 -22.85
C THR A 116 -4.24 -4.80 -21.95
N LYS A 117 -3.72 -4.42 -20.78
CA LYS A 117 -3.27 -5.38 -19.76
C LYS A 117 -3.75 -4.96 -18.38
N GLU A 118 -4.68 -5.74 -17.84
CA GLU A 118 -5.15 -5.61 -16.47
C GLU A 118 -4.27 -6.41 -15.51
N GLY A 119 -4.14 -5.89 -14.29
CA GLY A 119 -3.39 -6.52 -13.24
C GLY A 119 -3.77 -6.01 -11.85
N ILE A 120 -3.22 -6.69 -10.85
CA ILE A 120 -3.35 -6.33 -9.44
C ILE A 120 -1.95 -6.26 -8.85
N THR A 121 -1.72 -5.26 -8.02
CA THR A 121 -0.49 -5.14 -7.25
C THR A 121 -0.78 -4.62 -5.84
N PHE A 122 0.27 -4.39 -5.07
CA PHE A 122 0.23 -3.72 -3.78
C PHE A 122 1.23 -2.56 -3.78
N ILE A 123 1.07 -1.62 -2.86
CA ILE A 123 2.07 -0.58 -2.60
C ILE A 123 2.06 -0.21 -1.12
N LEU A 124 3.25 -0.06 -0.53
CA LEU A 124 3.41 0.22 0.90
C LEU A 124 3.17 1.72 1.22
N PRO A 125 2.94 2.08 2.49
CA PRO A 125 2.86 3.48 2.89
C PRO A 125 4.13 4.26 2.54
N ALA A 126 3.97 5.50 2.06
CA ALA A 126 5.04 6.40 1.66
C ALA A 126 6.08 5.78 0.71
N ASP A 127 5.66 4.83 -0.12
CA ASP A 127 6.56 4.06 -0.97
C ASP A 127 6.43 4.42 -2.46
N SER A 128 7.43 4.05 -3.24
CA SER A 128 7.40 4.08 -4.70
C SER A 128 7.96 2.79 -5.27
N LYS A 129 7.36 2.30 -6.34
CA LYS A 129 7.74 1.03 -6.98
C LYS A 129 7.50 1.05 -8.48
N TYR A 130 8.12 0.11 -9.18
CA TYR A 130 7.80 -0.18 -10.57
C TYR A 130 6.76 -1.30 -10.68
N VAL A 131 5.81 -1.14 -11.61
CA VAL A 131 4.79 -2.12 -11.96
C VAL A 131 5.03 -2.56 -13.41
N PRO A 132 5.78 -3.65 -13.64
CA PRO A 132 6.09 -4.14 -14.98
C PRO A 132 5.10 -5.20 -15.48
N GLU A 133 4.77 -5.17 -16.77
CA GLU A 133 4.13 -6.26 -17.50
C GLU A 133 4.89 -6.57 -18.78
N LEU A 134 5.13 -7.85 -19.05
CA LEU A 134 6.02 -8.30 -20.11
C LEU A 134 5.26 -9.05 -21.19
N GLY A 135 5.77 -9.00 -22.43
CA GLY A 135 5.33 -9.84 -23.53
C GLY A 135 3.93 -9.52 -24.04
N LEU A 136 3.50 -8.26 -23.99
CA LEU A 136 2.20 -7.85 -24.50
C LEU A 136 2.20 -7.91 -26.03
N GLN A 137 1.21 -8.62 -26.58
CA GLN A 137 0.94 -8.63 -28.02
C GLN A 137 -0.02 -7.50 -28.38
N THR A 138 0.21 -6.88 -29.53
CA THR A 138 -0.66 -5.86 -30.09
C THR A 138 -1.54 -6.42 -31.20
N GLU A 139 -2.73 -5.85 -31.35
CA GLU A 139 -3.65 -6.23 -32.42
C GLU A 139 -3.01 -5.97 -33.80
N ASN A 140 -3.07 -6.97 -34.68
CA ASN A 140 -2.58 -6.90 -36.06
C ASN A 140 -1.10 -6.44 -36.20
N GLY A 141 -0.28 -6.60 -35.16
CA GLY A 141 1.12 -6.15 -35.17
C GLY A 141 1.30 -4.64 -35.14
N ALA A 142 0.28 -3.89 -34.69
CA ALA A 142 0.37 -2.44 -34.53
C ALA A 142 1.52 -2.06 -33.57
N VAL A 143 2.18 -0.93 -33.85
CA VAL A 143 3.30 -0.45 -33.03
C VAL A 143 2.76 0.57 -32.01
N PRO A 144 2.92 0.32 -30.70
CA PRO A 144 2.55 1.29 -29.67
C PRO A 144 3.53 2.45 -29.67
N THR A 145 3.00 3.67 -29.64
CA THR A 145 3.79 4.90 -29.50
C THR A 145 3.60 5.52 -28.13
N LYS A 146 2.55 5.15 -27.41
CA LYS A 146 2.21 5.67 -26.09
C LYS A 146 1.65 4.56 -25.22
N VAL A 147 1.87 4.68 -23.93
CA VAL A 147 1.25 3.82 -22.92
C VAL A 147 0.65 4.70 -21.83
N GLU A 148 -0.52 4.32 -21.35
CA GLU A 148 -1.22 4.96 -20.25
C GLU A 148 -1.48 3.93 -19.16
N LEU A 149 -1.33 4.33 -17.90
CA LEU A 149 -1.72 3.53 -16.76
C LEU A 149 -2.98 4.13 -16.14
N VAL A 150 -4.03 3.32 -16.01
CA VAL A 150 -5.25 3.67 -15.30
C VAL A 150 -5.27 2.94 -13.96
N ILE A 151 -5.47 3.68 -12.87
CA ILE A 151 -5.62 3.09 -11.53
C ILE A 151 -7.11 2.76 -11.33
N GLY A 152 -7.38 1.51 -10.95
CA GLY A 152 -8.71 1.00 -10.67
C GLY A 152 -9.06 1.05 -9.19
N GLU A 153 -9.78 0.03 -8.72
CA GLU A 153 -10.15 -0.09 -7.31
C GLU A 153 -8.92 -0.26 -6.41
N ILE A 154 -8.94 0.42 -5.25
CA ILE A 154 -7.88 0.37 -4.26
C ILE A 154 -8.45 -0.07 -2.91
N LYS A 155 -7.87 -1.13 -2.35
CA LYS A 155 -8.11 -1.57 -0.97
C LYS A 155 -7.00 -1.03 -0.06
N TRP A 156 -7.30 0.05 0.65
CA TRP A 156 -6.39 0.66 1.61
C TRP A 156 -6.35 -0.10 2.94
N GLU A 157 -5.14 -0.28 3.48
CA GLU A 157 -4.90 -1.01 4.71
C GLU A 157 -3.74 -0.38 5.49
N LYS A 158 -3.85 -0.33 6.82
CA LYS A 158 -2.74 0.07 7.69
C LYS A 158 -1.71 -1.05 7.71
N LEU A 159 -0.43 -0.69 7.72
CA LEU A 159 0.63 -1.66 7.84
C LEU A 159 0.70 -2.19 9.28
N ASN A 160 0.89 -3.51 9.42
CA ASN A 160 1.23 -4.11 10.71
C ASN A 160 2.66 -3.71 11.13
N ASP A 161 3.04 -4.06 12.37
CA ASP A 161 4.34 -3.71 12.97
C ASP A 161 5.58 -4.21 12.18
N THR A 162 5.40 -5.11 11.21
CA THR A 162 6.46 -5.67 10.36
C THR A 162 7.17 -4.61 9.50
N GLY A 163 6.52 -3.49 9.19
CA GLY A 163 7.13 -2.41 8.39
C GLY A 163 7.44 -2.79 6.94
N LYS A 164 8.15 -1.91 6.22
CA LYS A 164 8.68 -2.20 4.87
C LYS A 164 9.87 -3.16 4.98
N PRO A 165 9.87 -4.31 4.28
CA PRO A 165 11.02 -5.22 4.27
C PRO A 165 12.26 -4.52 3.74
N GLN A 166 13.38 -4.72 4.42
CA GLN A 166 14.67 -4.22 3.98
C GLN A 166 15.34 -5.27 3.09
N ILE A 167 15.44 -5.00 1.79
CA ILE A 167 16.07 -5.87 0.80
C ILE A 167 17.21 -5.09 0.16
N GLY A 168 18.45 -5.52 0.41
CA GLY A 168 19.63 -4.92 -0.19
C GLY A 168 19.86 -5.47 -1.59
N VAL A 169 20.25 -4.61 -2.53
CA VAL A 169 20.67 -5.02 -3.88
C VAL A 169 22.13 -4.64 -4.10
N TYR A 170 22.96 -5.63 -4.39
CA TYR A 170 24.41 -5.50 -4.49
C TYR A 170 24.94 -6.04 -5.82
N ASN A 171 26.14 -5.60 -6.20
CA ASN A 171 26.89 -6.11 -7.35
C ASN A 171 26.09 -6.17 -8.66
N LYS A 172 25.18 -5.19 -8.85
CA LYS A 172 24.37 -5.10 -10.07
C LYS A 172 25.26 -4.74 -11.26
N ASN A 173 25.14 -5.50 -12.33
CA ASN A 173 25.86 -5.25 -13.57
C ASN A 173 24.99 -5.64 -14.77
N PHE A 174 25.23 -4.98 -15.90
CA PHE A 174 24.70 -5.37 -17.19
C PHE A 174 25.86 -5.64 -18.15
N SER A 175 25.77 -6.71 -18.93
CA SER A 175 26.71 -7.04 -19.98
C SER A 175 25.96 -7.33 -21.28
N GLU A 176 26.39 -6.68 -22.36
CA GLU A 176 25.90 -6.98 -23.70
C GLU A 176 26.36 -8.39 -24.13
N SER A 177 25.53 -9.06 -24.92
CA SER A 177 25.88 -10.37 -25.47
C SER A 177 27.06 -10.25 -26.43
N ALA A 178 28.00 -11.20 -26.36
CA ALA A 178 29.15 -11.26 -27.29
C ALA A 178 28.73 -11.42 -28.76
N THR A 179 27.51 -11.90 -29.02
CA THR A 179 26.95 -12.01 -30.37
C THR A 179 26.21 -10.75 -30.83
N GLY A 180 26.15 -9.70 -29.99
CA GLY A 180 25.46 -8.44 -30.27
C GLY A 180 23.93 -8.48 -30.12
N ASN A 181 23.36 -9.66 -29.94
CA ASN A 181 21.91 -9.81 -29.73
C ASN A 181 21.60 -9.81 -28.23
N GLY A 182 21.23 -8.63 -27.74
CA GLY A 182 20.71 -8.42 -26.39
C GLY A 182 21.77 -8.41 -25.31
N GLY A 183 21.42 -8.89 -24.11
CA GLY A 183 22.31 -8.80 -22.97
C GLY A 183 21.78 -9.46 -21.72
N GLU A 184 22.54 -9.33 -20.65
CA GLU A 184 22.30 -10.00 -19.39
C GLU A 184 22.53 -9.03 -18.23
N ALA A 185 21.55 -8.98 -17.33
CA ALA A 185 21.68 -8.28 -16.05
C ALA A 185 21.84 -9.30 -14.93
N ARG A 186 22.82 -9.05 -14.05
CA ARG A 186 23.08 -9.87 -12.86
C ARG A 186 23.15 -9.00 -11.62
N GLY A 187 22.90 -9.61 -10.47
CA GLY A 187 23.14 -9.00 -9.18
C GLY A 187 22.83 -9.95 -8.04
N VAL A 188 22.93 -9.44 -6.82
CA VAL A 188 22.63 -10.18 -5.59
C VAL A 188 21.60 -9.40 -4.79
N ILE A 189 20.54 -10.09 -4.36
CA ILE A 189 19.63 -9.58 -3.34
C ILE A 189 20.03 -10.17 -1.98
N ARG A 190 19.88 -9.36 -0.92
CA ARG A 190 20.08 -9.79 0.46
C ARG A 190 18.87 -9.43 1.29
N ASN A 191 18.37 -10.40 2.04
CA ASN A 191 17.32 -10.14 3.01
C ASN A 191 17.95 -9.52 4.27
N GLU A 192 17.81 -8.21 4.45
CA GLU A 192 18.36 -7.49 5.61
C GLU A 192 17.48 -7.60 6.86
N ASN A 193 16.36 -8.32 6.79
CA ASN A 193 15.44 -8.50 7.91
C ASN A 193 15.91 -9.61 8.86
N SER A 194 15.25 -9.71 10.02
CA SER A 194 15.40 -10.81 11.00
C SER A 194 14.45 -11.99 10.75
N TYR A 195 13.64 -11.91 9.71
CA TYR A 195 12.65 -12.91 9.31
C TYR A 195 12.86 -13.33 7.85
N ASN A 196 12.35 -14.50 7.48
CA ASN A 196 12.44 -15.01 6.12
C ASN A 196 11.40 -14.34 5.23
N LEU A 197 11.76 -14.07 3.98
CA LEU A 197 10.86 -13.60 2.93
C LEU A 197 10.58 -14.77 2.00
N ASN A 198 9.32 -15.22 1.93
CA ASN A 198 8.96 -16.40 1.15
C ASN A 198 8.90 -16.08 -0.36
N LYS A 199 8.67 -14.83 -0.73
CA LYS A 199 8.72 -14.35 -2.10
C LYS A 199 9.23 -12.92 -2.18
N ILE A 200 10.25 -12.72 -3.01
CA ILE A 200 10.76 -11.41 -3.40
C ILE A 200 10.60 -11.28 -4.92
N PHE A 201 9.90 -10.24 -5.37
CA PHE A 201 9.91 -9.84 -6.77
C PHE A 201 11.09 -8.91 -7.02
N VAL A 202 11.76 -9.11 -8.14
CA VAL A 202 12.88 -8.31 -8.59
C VAL A 202 12.53 -7.81 -9.99
N THR A 203 12.42 -6.50 -10.14
CA THR A 203 12.18 -5.81 -11.40
C THR A 203 13.45 -5.10 -11.82
N ILE A 204 13.86 -5.28 -13.07
CA ILE A 204 15.03 -4.60 -13.65
C ILE A 204 14.58 -3.65 -14.75
N ILE A 205 15.06 -2.42 -14.66
CA ILE A 205 14.87 -1.37 -15.66
C ILE A 205 16.23 -0.98 -16.21
N LEU A 206 16.41 -1.17 -17.51
CA LEU A 206 17.60 -0.74 -18.24
C LEU A 206 17.32 0.60 -18.90
N ARG A 207 18.23 1.56 -18.72
CA ARG A 207 18.10 2.91 -19.29
C ARG A 207 19.23 3.26 -20.24
N SER A 208 18.88 4.01 -21.28
CA SER A 208 19.82 4.65 -22.20
C SER A 208 20.56 5.81 -21.52
N GLU A 209 21.53 6.40 -22.23
CA GLU A 209 22.22 7.63 -21.80
C GLU A 209 21.27 8.80 -21.54
N ASN A 210 20.19 8.90 -22.34
CA ASN A 210 19.17 9.94 -22.22
C ASN A 210 18.16 9.68 -21.10
N GLY A 211 18.25 8.53 -20.43
CA GLY A 211 17.33 8.11 -19.37
C GLY A 211 16.10 7.35 -19.87
N ASP A 212 15.96 7.11 -21.18
CA ASP A 212 14.84 6.35 -21.74
C ASP A 212 14.90 4.88 -21.30
N ILE A 213 13.75 4.28 -21.00
CA ILE A 213 13.66 2.86 -20.66
C ILE A 213 13.79 2.04 -21.95
N VAL A 214 14.84 1.23 -22.04
CA VAL A 214 15.17 0.42 -23.23
C VAL A 214 14.96 -1.08 -23.01
N GLY A 215 14.87 -1.52 -21.76
CA GLY A 215 14.64 -2.92 -21.41
C GLY A 215 13.99 -3.05 -20.05
N ILE A 216 12.99 -3.92 -19.97
CA ILE A 216 12.24 -4.22 -18.75
C ILE A 216 12.28 -5.73 -18.58
N ASN A 217 12.52 -6.21 -17.36
CA ASN A 217 12.37 -7.63 -17.06
C ASN A 217 12.04 -7.81 -15.58
N LYS A 218 11.44 -8.95 -15.23
CA LYS A 218 11.06 -9.27 -13.85
C LYS A 218 11.32 -10.75 -13.54
N THR A 219 11.71 -11.02 -12.31
CA THR A 219 11.85 -12.38 -11.77
C THR A 219 11.32 -12.44 -10.35
N GLU A 220 11.01 -13.63 -9.88
CA GLU A 220 10.79 -13.88 -8.45
C GLU A 220 11.91 -14.72 -7.86
N LYS A 221 12.15 -14.54 -6.57
CA LYS A 221 13.02 -15.37 -5.74
C LYS A 221 12.22 -15.88 -4.56
N ASN A 222 12.10 -17.20 -4.50
CA ASN A 222 11.34 -17.88 -3.46
C ASN A 222 12.26 -18.21 -2.28
N THR A 223 11.74 -18.02 -1.07
CA THR A 223 12.33 -18.38 0.22
C THR A 223 13.75 -17.87 0.40
N VAL A 224 13.88 -16.58 0.71
CA VAL A 224 15.13 -15.93 1.10
C VAL A 224 15.16 -15.78 2.62
N ARG A 225 15.98 -16.59 3.30
CA ARG A 225 16.04 -16.59 4.76
C ARG A 225 16.57 -15.26 5.30
N ALA A 226 16.33 -15.00 6.58
CA ALA A 226 16.91 -13.86 7.27
C ALA A 226 18.43 -13.82 7.03
N LYS A 227 18.95 -12.66 6.58
CA LYS A 227 20.36 -12.42 6.26
C LYS A 227 20.94 -13.23 5.09
N GLU A 228 20.14 -14.04 4.41
CA GLU A 228 20.56 -14.82 3.23
C GLU A 228 20.74 -13.90 2.01
N GLU A 229 21.73 -14.26 1.17
CA GLU A 229 21.97 -13.67 -0.14
C GLU A 229 21.54 -14.64 -1.25
N ARG A 230 20.95 -14.10 -2.30
CA ARG A 230 20.54 -14.85 -3.50
C ARG A 230 20.93 -14.08 -4.74
N ASP A 231 21.55 -14.76 -5.69
CA ASP A 231 21.82 -14.22 -7.01
C ASP A 231 20.53 -14.12 -7.83
N PHE A 232 20.51 -13.16 -8.76
CA PHE A 232 19.54 -13.10 -9.85
C PHE A 232 20.25 -12.83 -11.17
N VAL A 233 19.70 -13.39 -12.23
CA VAL A 233 20.17 -13.25 -13.61
C VAL A 233 18.93 -13.13 -14.49
N LEU A 234 18.87 -12.08 -15.29
CA LEU A 234 17.81 -11.89 -16.28
C LEU A 234 18.47 -11.59 -17.62
N THR A 235 17.88 -12.13 -18.70
CA THR A 235 18.42 -12.02 -20.05
C THR A 235 17.41 -11.36 -20.97
N TRP A 236 17.93 -10.58 -21.91
CA TRP A 236 17.22 -10.05 -23.05
C TRP A 236 17.74 -10.80 -24.27
N PRO A 237 16.99 -11.77 -24.83
CA PRO A 237 17.44 -12.58 -25.96
C PRO A 237 17.34 -11.85 -27.32
N TYR A 238 17.12 -10.53 -27.30
CA TYR A 238 16.88 -9.68 -28.47
C TYR A 238 17.65 -8.36 -28.32
N ALA A 239 17.97 -7.72 -29.45
CA ALA A 239 18.66 -6.44 -29.45
C ALA A 239 17.82 -5.34 -28.77
N LEU A 240 18.46 -4.58 -27.87
CA LEU A 240 17.87 -3.41 -27.23
C LEU A 240 17.87 -2.23 -28.20
N THR A 241 16.97 -1.28 -28.00
CA THR A 241 16.80 -0.12 -28.91
C THR A 241 17.91 0.92 -28.79
N ALA A 242 18.65 0.91 -27.67
CA ALA A 242 19.86 1.72 -27.48
C ALA A 242 20.81 1.06 -26.48
N SER A 243 22.06 1.54 -26.43
CA SER A 243 23.06 1.10 -25.47
C SER A 243 22.64 1.41 -24.03
N VAL A 244 22.87 0.45 -23.14
CA VAL A 244 22.50 0.55 -21.72
C VAL A 244 23.58 1.30 -20.97
N GLN A 245 23.20 2.39 -20.30
CA GLN A 245 24.10 3.19 -19.46
C GLN A 245 23.79 3.09 -17.97
N ASN A 246 22.55 2.77 -17.61
CA ASN A 246 22.15 2.64 -16.22
C ASN A 246 21.22 1.43 -16.00
N ILE A 247 21.36 0.81 -14.84
CA ILE A 247 20.54 -0.30 -14.37
C ILE A 247 19.90 0.06 -13.03
N GLU A 248 18.57 0.13 -13.04
CA GLU A 248 17.77 0.20 -11.82
C GLU A 248 17.23 -1.18 -11.50
N VAL A 249 17.26 -1.52 -10.21
CA VAL A 249 16.71 -2.77 -9.69
C VAL A 249 15.78 -2.39 -8.56
N ASP A 250 14.51 -2.72 -8.74
CA ASP A 250 13.47 -2.55 -7.74
C ASP A 250 13.12 -3.91 -7.16
N THR A 251 12.98 -3.96 -5.84
CA THR A 251 12.74 -5.23 -5.12
C THR A 251 11.60 -5.04 -4.16
N GLU A 252 10.73 -6.03 -4.12
CA GLU A 252 9.55 -5.94 -3.30
C GLU A 252 9.11 -7.29 -2.77
N SER A 253 8.46 -7.23 -1.61
CA SER A 253 7.87 -8.37 -0.95
C SER A 253 6.56 -7.90 -0.32
N ASN A 254 5.46 -8.56 -0.66
CA ASN A 254 4.15 -8.18 -0.18
C ASN A 254 4.04 -8.47 1.32
N VAL A 255 3.98 -7.42 2.15
CA VAL A 255 3.78 -7.57 3.61
C VAL A 255 2.33 -7.62 4.03
N PHE A 256 1.39 -7.40 3.11
CA PHE A 256 -0.04 -7.58 3.36
C PHE A 256 -0.48 -9.05 3.21
N ASP A 257 0.38 -9.92 2.68
CA ASP A 257 0.15 -11.36 2.62
C ASP A 257 0.90 -12.06 3.76
N PRO A 258 0.21 -12.53 4.82
CA PRO A 258 0.84 -13.22 5.95
C PRO A 258 1.63 -14.46 5.56
N GLN A 259 1.33 -15.08 4.42
CA GLN A 259 2.05 -16.25 3.92
C GLN A 259 3.40 -15.89 3.31
N ASN A 260 3.69 -14.59 3.13
CA ASN A 260 4.91 -14.16 2.47
C ASN A 260 6.11 -13.98 3.43
N PHE A 261 5.91 -14.17 4.74
CA PHE A 261 6.98 -14.07 5.72
C PHE A 261 6.87 -15.17 6.78
N SER A 262 8.02 -15.67 7.22
CA SER A 262 8.12 -16.65 8.28
C SER A 262 9.24 -16.30 9.24
N PHE A 263 9.02 -16.48 10.54
CA PHE A 263 10.05 -16.27 11.53
C PHE A 263 10.87 -17.55 11.70
N PRO A 264 12.22 -17.46 11.76
CA PRO A 264 13.03 -18.63 12.05
C PRO A 264 12.62 -19.21 13.41
N VAL A 265 12.43 -20.52 13.45
CA VAL A 265 12.18 -21.24 14.70
C VAL A 265 13.45 -21.14 15.54
N ARG A 266 13.31 -20.66 16.79
CA ARG A 266 14.41 -20.59 17.76
C ARG A 266 14.95 -21.96 18.10
#